data_AF-A0A1M6QQ81-F1
#
_entry.id   AF-A0A1M6QQ81-F1
#
_cell.length_a   1.000
_cell.length_b   1.000
_cell.length_c   1.000
_cell.angle_alpha   90.00
_cell.angle_beta   90.00
_cell.angle_gamma   90.00
#
_symmetry.space_group_name_H-M   'P 1'
#
loop_
_entity.id
_entity.type
_entity.pdbx_description
1 polymer ?
#
loop_
_entity_poly.entity_id
_entity_poly.type
_entity_poly.pdbx_seq_one_letter_code
_entity_poly.pdbx_strand_id
1 'polypeptide(L)'
;MKLRTTVLALAATGLISGCATGPDRKPGDPFEPVNRAVFNFNDGVDRYIAVPVAKGYQKVTPQPLRTAVSNFFSNLGDLSNAANALLQLKITDATEDLVRFAFNSTFGLGGLLDWATPAGLPKHHQDFGLTLGHWGIPSGPYLVLPLFGPSTVRDSMGLVVDVKFNPLNYIEPAERNPLYVLQFVSVRSDLLGATDLLQQAALDKYSFVRDAYTQQRRARLRGTGDNAAPLPDYEDQGDSGTPAIPAKGAAAGAPAGLPNYADPGDTAEAPNAASGSATGAPAGVPNYTDPDDAPAPASGAAGVTPATPAAAPAGASGEVAPAPQVAPVGEKQPAATPAAQ
;
A
#
# COMPACT_ATOMS: atom_id res chain seq x y z
N MET A 1 30.68 -23.08 14.49
CA MET A 1 29.83 -22.52 13.41
C MET A 1 28.96 -21.35 13.85
N LYS A 2 28.30 -21.38 15.02
CA LYS A 2 27.40 -20.32 15.48
C LYS A 2 28.03 -18.91 15.59
N LEU A 3 29.27 -18.78 16.07
CA LEU A 3 29.92 -17.48 16.22
C LEU A 3 30.27 -16.80 14.88
N ARG A 4 30.62 -17.59 13.85
CA ARG A 4 30.93 -17.09 12.51
C ARG A 4 29.68 -16.57 11.79
N THR A 5 28.54 -17.25 11.97
CA THR A 5 27.25 -16.80 11.43
C THR A 5 26.75 -15.53 12.12
N THR A 6 26.97 -15.37 13.44
CA THR A 6 26.58 -14.14 14.15
C THR A 6 27.43 -12.94 13.75
N VAL A 7 28.74 -13.13 13.55
CA VAL A 7 29.64 -12.05 13.09
C VAL A 7 29.33 -11.65 11.65
N LEU A 8 28.99 -12.61 10.77
CA LEU A 8 28.58 -12.30 9.40
C LEU A 8 27.24 -11.54 9.36
N ALA A 9 26.28 -11.92 10.22
CA ALA A 9 25.01 -11.22 10.34
C ALA A 9 25.19 -9.79 10.88
N LEU A 10 26.05 -9.60 11.89
CA LEU A 10 26.30 -8.28 12.47
C LEU A 10 27.07 -7.36 11.50
N ALA A 11 28.00 -7.91 10.73
CA ALA A 11 28.71 -7.19 9.67
C ALA A 11 27.79 -6.81 8.50
N ALA A 12 26.85 -7.70 8.13
CA ALA A 12 25.83 -7.40 7.12
C ALA A 12 24.91 -6.27 7.58
N THR A 13 24.48 -6.24 8.85
CA THR A 13 23.66 -5.14 9.40
C THR A 13 24.43 -3.81 9.44
N GLY A 14 25.74 -3.83 9.71
CA GLY A 14 26.58 -2.64 9.72
C GLY A 14 26.78 -2.01 8.32
N LEU A 15 26.93 -2.85 7.29
CA LEU A 15 27.09 -2.39 5.90
C LEU A 15 25.79 -1.79 5.33
N ILE A 16 24.62 -2.22 5.80
CA ILE A 16 23.32 -1.69 5.36
C ILE A 16 23.03 -0.32 5.99
N SER A 17 23.55 -0.03 7.19
CA SER A 17 23.32 1.25 7.87
C SER A 17 24.05 2.43 7.21
N GLY A 18 25.18 2.17 6.54
CA GLY A 18 25.97 3.19 5.84
C GLY A 18 25.35 3.71 4.54
N CYS A 19 24.52 2.90 3.86
CA CYS A 19 23.83 3.32 2.62
C CYS A 19 22.53 4.09 2.88
N ALA A 20 22.09 4.20 4.14
CA ALA A 20 20.83 4.84 4.46
C ALA A 20 20.90 6.37 4.49
N THR A 21 22.09 6.99 4.56
CA THR A 21 22.32 8.44 4.81
C THR A 21 23.12 9.14 3.71
N GLY A 22 22.59 9.17 2.49
CA GLY A 22 23.14 9.97 1.38
C GLY A 22 22.57 11.40 1.29
N PRO A 23 23.30 12.34 0.65
CA PRO A 23 22.84 13.71 0.41
C PRO A 23 21.67 13.82 -0.59
N ASP A 24 21.40 12.78 -1.39
CA ASP A 24 20.37 12.75 -2.46
C ASP A 24 19.07 12.06 -2.04
N ARG A 25 18.55 12.34 -0.84
CA ARG A 25 17.27 11.75 -0.42
C ARG A 25 16.09 12.47 -1.06
N LYS A 26 15.31 11.76 -1.88
CA LYS A 26 13.96 12.21 -2.25
C LYS A 26 12.97 11.91 -1.13
N PRO A 27 12.04 12.83 -0.80
CA PRO A 27 10.92 12.53 0.08
C PRO A 27 10.20 11.27 -0.41
N GLY A 28 10.01 10.27 0.46
CA GLY A 28 9.38 8.98 0.14
C GLY A 28 10.30 7.88 -0.41
N ASP A 29 11.50 8.21 -0.94
CA ASP A 29 12.47 7.24 -1.47
C ASP A 29 13.91 7.50 -0.96
N PRO A 30 14.17 7.28 0.35
CA PRO A 30 15.50 7.46 0.94
C PRO A 30 16.57 6.50 0.38
N PHE A 31 16.15 5.41 -0.25
CA PHE A 31 17.02 4.34 -0.75
C PHE A 31 17.15 4.35 -2.29
N GLU A 32 16.82 5.47 -2.94
CA GLU A 32 16.79 5.58 -4.41
C GLU A 32 18.03 4.99 -5.11
N PRO A 33 19.28 5.24 -4.68
CA PRO A 33 20.45 4.66 -5.34
C PRO A 33 20.47 3.13 -5.32
N VAL A 34 20.09 2.53 -4.18
CA VAL A 34 20.01 1.07 -4.02
C VAL A 34 18.83 0.53 -4.82
N ASN A 35 17.68 1.19 -4.73
CA ASN A 35 16.46 0.81 -5.42
C ASN A 35 16.65 0.82 -6.93
N ARG A 36 17.32 1.83 -7.50
CA ARG A 36 17.66 1.89 -8.93
C ARG A 36 18.62 0.76 -9.33
N ALA A 37 19.60 0.43 -8.49
CA ALA A 37 20.51 -0.69 -8.77
C ALA A 37 19.77 -2.03 -8.82
N VAL A 38 18.89 -2.30 -7.84
CA VAL A 38 18.06 -3.51 -7.81
C VAL A 38 17.04 -3.51 -8.95
N PHE A 39 16.46 -2.35 -9.27
CA PHE A 39 15.57 -2.18 -10.40
C PHE A 39 16.25 -2.55 -11.72
N ASN A 40 17.48 -2.07 -11.95
CA ASN A 40 18.25 -2.41 -13.15
C ASN A 40 18.58 -3.91 -13.21
N PHE A 41 18.87 -4.54 -12.06
CA PHE A 41 19.03 -5.99 -11.99
C PHE A 41 17.74 -6.72 -12.41
N ASN A 42 16.60 -6.36 -11.81
CA ASN A 42 15.30 -6.95 -12.13
C ASN A 42 14.93 -6.74 -13.60
N ASP A 43 15.17 -5.55 -14.13
CA ASP A 43 14.91 -5.18 -15.52
C ASP A 43 15.82 -5.94 -16.50
N GLY A 44 17.08 -6.19 -16.12
CA GLY A 44 17.97 -7.09 -16.87
C GLY A 44 17.43 -8.53 -16.91
N VAL A 45 17.07 -9.09 -15.75
CA VAL A 45 16.45 -10.42 -15.65
C VAL A 45 15.17 -10.48 -16.49
N ASP A 46 14.34 -9.44 -16.45
CA ASP A 46 13.11 -9.36 -17.22
C ASP A 46 13.37 -9.40 -18.73
N ARG A 47 14.24 -8.51 -19.23
CA ARG A 47 14.54 -8.39 -20.67
C ARG A 47 15.19 -9.64 -21.24
N TYR A 48 16.11 -10.27 -20.51
CA TYR A 48 16.91 -11.38 -21.02
C TYR A 48 16.30 -12.75 -20.74
N ILE A 49 15.44 -12.89 -19.72
CA ILE A 49 14.88 -14.19 -19.30
C ILE A 49 13.35 -14.17 -19.37
N ALA A 50 12.70 -13.28 -18.62
CA ALA A 50 11.25 -13.34 -18.45
C ALA A 50 10.48 -13.03 -19.75
N VAL A 51 10.88 -11.98 -20.48
CA VAL A 51 10.24 -11.56 -21.73
C VAL A 51 10.37 -12.64 -22.83
N PRO A 52 11.55 -13.20 -23.12
CA PRO A 52 11.68 -14.30 -24.09
C PRO A 52 10.83 -15.52 -23.73
N VAL A 53 10.83 -15.92 -22.45
CA VAL A 53 10.05 -17.06 -21.98
C VAL A 53 8.55 -16.79 -22.10
N ALA A 54 8.08 -15.61 -21.71
CA ALA A 54 6.69 -15.20 -21.82
C ALA A 54 6.21 -15.14 -23.29
N LYS A 55 7.03 -14.60 -24.20
CA LYS A 55 6.75 -14.60 -25.65
C LYS A 55 6.71 -16.02 -26.22
N GLY A 56 7.62 -16.89 -25.77
CA GLY A 56 7.61 -18.32 -26.09
C GLY A 56 6.30 -18.98 -25.65
N TYR A 57 5.86 -18.75 -24.42
CA TYR A 57 4.59 -19.24 -23.89
C TYR A 57 3.38 -18.76 -24.71
N GLN A 58 3.28 -17.46 -25.03
CA GLN A 58 2.21 -16.94 -25.89
C GLN A 58 2.21 -17.58 -27.28
N LYS A 59 3.39 -17.93 -27.81
CA LYS A 59 3.53 -18.53 -29.14
C LYS A 59 3.07 -20.00 -29.17
N VAL A 60 3.35 -20.78 -28.12
CA VAL A 60 3.05 -22.22 -28.07
C VAL A 60 1.71 -22.54 -27.44
N THR A 61 1.19 -21.65 -26.58
CA THR A 61 -0.04 -21.88 -25.81
C THR A 61 -1.18 -21.01 -26.35
N PRO A 62 -2.26 -21.62 -26.87
CA PRO A 62 -3.44 -20.89 -27.34
C PRO A 62 -4.08 -20.04 -26.23
N GLN A 63 -4.70 -18.93 -26.62
CA GLN A 63 -5.32 -17.98 -25.68
C GLN A 63 -6.28 -18.63 -24.67
N PRO A 64 -7.19 -19.56 -25.04
CA PRO A 64 -8.10 -20.18 -24.06
C PRO A 64 -7.37 -20.93 -22.94
N LEU A 65 -6.26 -21.59 -23.27
CA LEU A 65 -5.46 -22.31 -22.29
C LEU A 65 -4.67 -21.34 -21.40
N ARG A 66 -4.16 -20.24 -21.95
CA ARG A 66 -3.53 -19.17 -21.14
C ARG A 66 -4.52 -18.54 -20.17
N THR A 67 -5.73 -18.24 -20.63
CA THR A 67 -6.81 -17.74 -19.78
C THR A 67 -7.15 -18.75 -18.68
N ALA A 68 -7.25 -20.04 -19.00
CA ALA A 68 -7.53 -21.06 -17.99
C ALA A 68 -6.44 -21.14 -16.90
N VAL A 69 -5.16 -21.04 -17.27
CA VAL A 69 -4.04 -21.00 -16.33
C VAL A 69 -4.10 -19.74 -15.46
N SER A 70 -4.36 -18.57 -16.07
CA SER A 70 -4.50 -17.30 -15.35
C SER A 70 -5.67 -17.34 -14.35
N ASN A 71 -6.81 -17.90 -14.77
CA ASN A 71 -7.99 -18.12 -13.91
C ASN A 71 -7.69 -19.06 -12.74
N PHE A 72 -6.95 -20.14 -12.97
CA PHE A 72 -6.57 -21.08 -11.90
C PHE A 72 -5.80 -20.39 -10.77
N PHE A 73 -4.76 -19.61 -11.12
CA PHE A 73 -3.99 -18.86 -10.12
C PHE A 73 -4.78 -17.69 -9.51
N SER A 74 -5.65 -17.05 -10.29
CA SER A 74 -6.58 -16.04 -9.81
C SER A 74 -7.52 -16.61 -8.74
N ASN A 75 -8.13 -17.77 -9.00
CA ASN A 75 -8.99 -18.49 -8.07
C ASN A 75 -8.24 -18.85 -6.78
N LEU A 76 -7.00 -19.31 -6.88
CA LEU A 76 -6.18 -19.57 -5.70
C LEU A 76 -5.89 -18.29 -4.90
N GLY A 77 -5.72 -17.16 -5.59
CA GLY A 77 -5.58 -15.84 -4.99
C GLY A 77 -6.83 -15.37 -4.25
N ASP A 78 -8.03 -15.73 -4.72
CA ASP A 78 -9.30 -15.38 -4.06
C ASP A 78 -9.36 -15.90 -2.61
N LEU A 79 -8.73 -17.05 -2.31
CA LEU A 79 -8.63 -17.55 -0.94
C LEU A 79 -7.77 -16.64 -0.05
N SER A 80 -6.63 -16.16 -0.56
CA SER A 80 -5.77 -15.20 0.15
C SER A 80 -6.45 -13.83 0.28
N ASN A 81 -7.22 -13.42 -0.72
CA ASN A 81 -8.01 -12.20 -0.67
C ASN A 81 -9.07 -12.28 0.43
N ALA A 82 -9.84 -13.36 0.47
CA ALA A 82 -10.86 -13.60 1.50
C ALA A 82 -10.28 -13.59 2.91
N ALA A 83 -9.13 -14.24 3.12
CA ALA A 83 -8.44 -14.25 4.41
C ALA A 83 -8.02 -12.83 4.84
N ASN A 84 -7.44 -12.04 3.93
CA ASN A 84 -7.04 -10.67 4.23
C ASN A 84 -8.24 -9.73 4.42
N ALA A 85 -9.29 -9.85 3.62
CA ALA A 85 -10.53 -9.12 3.78
C ALA A 85 -11.16 -9.38 5.16
N LEU A 86 -11.16 -10.65 5.61
CA LEU A 86 -11.62 -11.03 6.93
C LEU A 86 -10.76 -10.40 8.04
N LEU A 87 -9.42 -10.39 7.88
CA LEU A 87 -8.50 -9.71 8.81
C LEU A 87 -8.69 -8.19 8.83
N GLN A 88 -9.23 -7.61 7.75
CA GLN A 88 -9.62 -6.19 7.66
C GLN A 88 -11.08 -5.95 8.08
N LEU A 89 -11.77 -6.97 8.61
CA LEU A 89 -13.18 -6.90 9.01
C LEU A 89 -14.15 -6.52 7.85
N LYS A 90 -13.73 -6.72 6.60
CA LYS A 90 -14.54 -6.53 5.39
C LYS A 90 -15.29 -7.82 5.08
N ILE A 91 -16.35 -8.08 5.85
CA ILE A 91 -17.09 -9.35 5.79
C ILE A 91 -17.74 -9.59 4.42
N THR A 92 -18.22 -8.53 3.75
CA THR A 92 -18.81 -8.62 2.41
C THR A 92 -17.77 -9.09 1.40
N ASP A 93 -16.67 -8.35 1.25
CA ASP A 93 -15.55 -8.68 0.35
C ASP A 93 -15.03 -10.11 0.61
N ALA A 94 -14.86 -10.47 1.89
CA ALA A 94 -14.39 -11.81 2.27
C ALA A 94 -15.36 -12.93 1.84
N THR A 95 -16.66 -12.68 1.96
CA THR A 95 -17.70 -13.62 1.56
C THR A 95 -17.77 -13.73 0.04
N GLU A 96 -17.69 -12.60 -0.67
CA GLU A 96 -17.69 -12.57 -2.13
C GLU A 96 -16.50 -13.35 -2.70
N ASP A 97 -15.28 -13.08 -2.23
CA ASP A 97 -14.07 -13.79 -2.66
C ASP A 97 -14.15 -15.30 -2.33
N LEU A 98 -14.70 -15.66 -1.17
CA LEU A 98 -14.89 -17.07 -0.80
C LEU A 98 -15.92 -17.76 -1.70
N VAL A 99 -17.02 -17.08 -2.04
CA VAL A 99 -18.03 -17.60 -2.97
C VAL A 99 -17.43 -17.73 -4.36
N ARG A 100 -16.64 -16.75 -4.84
CA ARG A 100 -15.90 -16.84 -6.10
C ARG A 100 -15.01 -18.08 -6.11
N PHE A 101 -14.20 -18.28 -5.07
CA PHE A 101 -13.34 -19.45 -4.93
C PHE A 101 -14.13 -20.76 -4.98
N ALA A 102 -15.20 -20.88 -4.19
CA ALA A 102 -15.99 -22.10 -4.12
C ALA A 102 -16.71 -22.39 -5.45
N PHE A 103 -17.26 -21.35 -6.09
CA PHE A 103 -18.00 -21.47 -7.34
C PHE A 103 -17.09 -21.85 -8.50
N ASN A 104 -15.97 -21.16 -8.68
CA ASN A 104 -14.99 -21.46 -9.72
C ASN A 104 -14.27 -22.79 -9.47
N SER A 105 -14.03 -23.17 -8.22
CA SER A 105 -13.46 -24.49 -7.91
C SER A 105 -14.43 -25.63 -8.22
N THR A 106 -15.72 -25.46 -7.94
CA THR A 106 -16.75 -26.51 -8.11
C THR A 106 -17.26 -26.60 -9.55
N PHE A 107 -17.67 -25.48 -10.13
CA PHE A 107 -18.28 -25.42 -11.47
C PHE A 107 -17.28 -25.03 -12.56
N GLY A 108 -16.16 -24.42 -12.17
CA GLY A 108 -15.11 -23.99 -13.09
C GLY A 108 -13.93 -24.95 -13.22
N LEU A 109 -14.14 -26.24 -12.91
CA LEU A 109 -13.12 -27.29 -13.01
C LEU A 109 -11.85 -26.96 -12.21
N GLY A 110 -12.00 -26.65 -10.91
CA GLY A 110 -10.87 -26.29 -10.05
C GLY A 110 -10.34 -24.88 -10.26
N GLY A 111 -11.14 -23.98 -10.87
CA GLY A 111 -10.78 -22.59 -11.12
C GLY A 111 -10.23 -22.31 -12.52
N LEU A 112 -10.21 -23.29 -13.43
CA LEU A 112 -9.81 -23.08 -14.82
C LEU A 112 -10.82 -22.21 -15.60
N LEU A 113 -12.10 -22.28 -15.24
CA LEU A 113 -13.15 -21.45 -15.82
C LEU A 113 -13.66 -20.47 -14.76
N ASP A 114 -13.70 -19.17 -15.11
CA ASP A 114 -14.26 -18.14 -14.24
C ASP A 114 -15.75 -17.93 -14.56
N TRP A 115 -16.59 -18.62 -13.81
CA TRP A 115 -18.05 -18.43 -13.86
C TRP A 115 -18.54 -17.39 -12.86
N ALA A 116 -17.72 -17.06 -11.88
CA ALA A 116 -18.06 -16.11 -10.85
C ALA A 116 -18.15 -14.67 -11.39
N THR A 117 -17.25 -14.29 -12.30
CA THR A 117 -17.27 -12.96 -12.92
C THR A 117 -18.54 -12.73 -13.76
N PRO A 118 -18.95 -13.63 -14.68
CA PRO A 118 -20.24 -13.51 -15.38
C PRO A 118 -21.47 -13.56 -14.44
N ALA A 119 -21.34 -14.16 -13.25
CA ALA A 119 -22.39 -14.19 -12.25
C ALA A 119 -22.51 -12.89 -11.43
N GLY A 120 -21.66 -11.89 -11.71
CA GLY A 120 -21.69 -10.58 -11.05
C GLY A 120 -21.01 -10.56 -9.67
N LEU A 121 -20.18 -11.55 -9.34
CA LEU A 121 -19.41 -11.54 -8.10
C LEU A 121 -18.17 -10.65 -8.28
N PRO A 122 -18.04 -9.52 -7.56
CA PRO A 122 -16.89 -8.65 -7.68
C PRO A 122 -15.64 -9.34 -7.15
N LYS A 123 -14.49 -9.06 -7.77
CA LYS A 123 -13.19 -9.57 -7.33
C LYS A 123 -12.44 -8.50 -6.55
N HIS A 124 -11.88 -8.85 -5.41
CA HIS A 124 -11.03 -7.95 -4.63
C HIS A 124 -9.56 -8.32 -4.76
N HIS A 125 -8.69 -7.35 -4.51
CA HIS A 125 -7.25 -7.55 -4.47
C HIS A 125 -6.75 -7.16 -3.09
N GLN A 126 -6.53 -8.15 -2.23
CA GLN A 126 -6.05 -7.97 -0.87
C GLN A 126 -4.76 -8.75 -0.63
N ASP A 127 -3.86 -8.15 0.14
CA ASP A 127 -2.61 -8.77 0.58
C ASP A 127 -2.31 -8.37 2.02
N PHE A 128 -1.38 -9.06 2.66
CA PHE A 128 -1.09 -8.79 4.07
C PHE A 128 -0.50 -7.39 4.28
N GLY A 129 0.17 -6.82 3.27
CA GLY A 129 0.61 -5.41 3.30
C GLY A 129 -0.55 -4.43 3.42
N LEU A 130 -1.63 -4.64 2.66
CA LEU A 130 -2.86 -3.84 2.76
C LEU A 130 -3.56 -4.06 4.10
N THR A 131 -3.56 -5.29 4.60
CA THR A 131 -4.09 -5.61 5.93
C THR A 131 -3.35 -4.82 7.01
N LEU A 132 -2.02 -4.81 6.99
CA LEU A 132 -1.24 -3.99 7.93
C LEU A 132 -1.56 -2.48 7.79
N GLY A 133 -1.75 -2.01 6.55
CA GLY A 133 -2.14 -0.62 6.28
C GLY A 133 -3.53 -0.28 6.83
N HIS A 134 -4.50 -1.20 6.71
CA HIS A 134 -5.84 -1.05 7.28
C HIS A 134 -5.79 -0.91 8.82
N TRP A 135 -4.86 -1.60 9.47
CA TRP A 135 -4.61 -1.47 10.92
C TRP A 135 -3.72 -0.27 11.30
N GLY A 136 -3.45 0.63 10.37
CA GLY A 136 -2.76 1.90 10.63
C GLY A 136 -1.23 1.81 10.60
N ILE A 137 -0.65 0.70 10.12
CA ILE A 137 0.81 0.61 9.94
C ILE A 137 1.17 1.42 8.68
N PRO A 138 2.01 2.47 8.81
CA PRO A 138 2.40 3.29 7.67
C PRO A 138 3.20 2.47 6.66
N SER A 139 3.14 2.86 5.38
CA SER A 139 3.87 2.16 4.30
C SER A 139 5.38 2.16 4.58
N GLY A 140 5.89 3.29 5.08
CA GLY A 140 7.32 3.52 5.26
C GLY A 140 8.04 3.75 3.92
N PRO A 141 9.38 3.82 3.95
CA PRO A 141 10.20 4.06 2.75
C PRO A 141 9.88 3.11 1.58
N TYR A 142 9.86 3.66 0.38
CA TYR A 142 9.85 2.86 -0.85
C TYR A 142 11.13 2.05 -0.99
N LEU A 143 11.00 0.81 -1.45
CA LEU A 143 12.13 -0.04 -1.75
C LEU A 143 11.83 -0.96 -2.94
N VAL A 144 12.88 -1.38 -3.64
CA VAL A 144 12.77 -2.38 -4.71
C VAL A 144 13.41 -3.69 -4.25
N LEU A 145 12.63 -4.76 -4.30
CA LEU A 145 13.07 -6.10 -3.93
C LEU A 145 13.63 -6.85 -5.16
N PRO A 146 14.75 -7.59 -5.02
CA PRO A 146 15.22 -8.46 -6.09
C PRO A 146 14.14 -9.48 -6.47
N LEU A 147 13.86 -9.63 -7.78
CA LEU A 147 12.85 -10.50 -8.38
C LEU A 147 11.38 -10.15 -8.07
N PHE A 148 11.08 -9.61 -6.90
CA PHE A 148 9.71 -9.26 -6.49
C PHE A 148 9.26 -7.85 -6.93
N GLY A 149 10.21 -6.95 -7.20
CA GLY A 149 9.91 -5.63 -7.76
C GLY A 149 9.57 -4.55 -6.71
N PRO A 150 8.74 -3.55 -7.07
CA PRO A 150 8.37 -2.42 -6.21
C PRO A 150 7.71 -2.85 -4.89
N SER A 151 8.12 -2.25 -3.79
CA SER A 151 7.56 -2.49 -2.46
C SER A 151 7.71 -1.29 -1.53
N THR A 152 7.17 -1.41 -0.32
CA THR A 152 7.48 -0.54 0.83
C THR A 152 7.98 -1.40 1.99
N VAL A 153 8.48 -0.79 3.07
CA VAL A 153 8.90 -1.55 4.27
C VAL A 153 7.74 -2.39 4.81
N ARG A 154 6.54 -1.80 4.92
CA ARG A 154 5.33 -2.52 5.33
C ARG A 154 4.97 -3.63 4.35
N ASP A 155 4.92 -3.30 3.06
CA ASP A 155 4.47 -4.26 2.05
C ASP A 155 5.48 -5.41 1.87
N SER A 156 6.76 -5.19 2.19
CA SER A 156 7.78 -6.24 2.23
C SER A 156 7.56 -7.22 3.39
N MET A 157 7.15 -6.72 4.55
CA MET A 157 6.72 -7.58 5.67
C MET A 157 5.44 -8.34 5.31
N GLY A 158 4.51 -7.64 4.62
CA GLY A 158 3.33 -8.22 3.98
C GLY A 158 3.68 -9.44 3.13
N LEU A 159 4.55 -9.22 2.16
CA LEU A 159 5.01 -10.23 1.22
C LEU A 159 5.58 -11.47 1.90
N VAL A 160 6.33 -11.34 2.99
CA VAL A 160 6.87 -12.50 3.74
C VAL A 160 5.74 -13.37 4.29
N VAL A 161 4.69 -12.75 4.81
CA VAL A 161 3.51 -13.45 5.32
C VAL A 161 2.73 -14.07 4.16
N ASP A 162 2.47 -13.32 3.10
CA ASP A 162 1.75 -13.80 1.92
C ASP A 162 2.47 -15.00 1.27
N VAL A 163 3.79 -14.93 1.12
CA VAL A 163 4.60 -16.06 0.65
C VAL A 163 4.48 -17.23 1.62
N LYS A 164 4.63 -17.02 2.93
CA LYS A 164 4.57 -18.10 3.91
C LYS A 164 3.24 -18.86 3.89
N PHE A 165 2.13 -18.16 3.71
CA PHE A 165 0.77 -18.71 3.72
C PHE A 165 0.21 -19.04 2.33
N ASN A 166 1.01 -18.89 1.28
CA ASN A 166 0.61 -19.29 -0.06
C ASN A 166 0.32 -20.81 -0.09
N PRO A 167 -0.88 -21.26 -0.51
CA PRO A 167 -1.24 -22.68 -0.57
C PRO A 167 -0.27 -23.54 -1.38
N LEU A 168 0.38 -22.98 -2.41
CA LEU A 168 1.37 -23.70 -3.22
C LEU A 168 2.55 -24.23 -2.39
N ASN A 169 2.88 -23.59 -1.27
CA ASN A 169 4.00 -24.03 -0.41
C ASN A 169 3.74 -25.31 0.36
N TYR A 170 2.51 -25.81 0.38
CA TYR A 170 2.11 -27.03 1.07
C TYR A 170 2.02 -28.25 0.13
N ILE A 171 2.42 -28.08 -1.14
CA ILE A 171 2.52 -29.15 -2.14
C ILE A 171 3.99 -29.60 -2.25
N GLU A 172 4.21 -30.87 -2.63
CA GLU A 172 5.54 -31.44 -2.85
C GLU A 172 6.39 -30.55 -3.78
N PRO A 173 7.67 -30.29 -3.46
CA PRO A 173 8.56 -29.45 -4.26
C PRO A 173 8.62 -29.78 -5.76
N ALA A 174 8.47 -31.06 -6.13
CA ALA A 174 8.46 -31.52 -7.52
C ALA A 174 7.30 -30.92 -8.34
N GLU A 175 6.14 -30.72 -7.71
CA GLU A 175 4.94 -30.15 -8.35
C GLU A 175 4.84 -28.63 -8.10
N ARG A 176 5.27 -28.17 -6.92
CA ARG A 176 5.25 -26.75 -6.55
C ARG A 176 6.13 -25.89 -7.45
N ASN A 177 7.37 -26.33 -7.69
CA ASN A 177 8.33 -25.54 -8.46
C ASN A 177 7.85 -25.25 -9.91
N PRO A 178 7.35 -26.22 -10.69
CA PRO A 178 6.79 -25.92 -12.01
C PRO A 178 5.53 -25.06 -11.93
N LEU A 179 4.70 -25.18 -10.90
CA LEU A 179 3.55 -24.28 -10.71
C LEU A 179 3.96 -22.83 -10.48
N TYR A 180 5.00 -22.57 -9.67
CA TYR A 180 5.53 -21.20 -9.51
C TYR A 180 6.11 -20.64 -10.81
N VAL A 181 6.84 -21.47 -11.57
CA VAL A 181 7.34 -21.05 -12.90
C VAL A 181 6.18 -20.75 -13.83
N LEU A 182 5.16 -21.61 -13.86
CA LEU A 182 3.98 -21.41 -14.70
C LEU A 182 3.22 -20.14 -14.30
N GLN A 183 3.02 -19.90 -13.00
CA GLN A 183 2.39 -18.68 -12.48
C GLN A 183 3.16 -17.43 -12.93
N PHE A 184 4.48 -17.44 -12.73
CA PHE A 184 5.35 -16.34 -13.13
C PHE A 184 5.27 -16.06 -14.64
N VAL A 185 5.37 -17.11 -15.46
CA VAL A 185 5.31 -16.99 -16.93
C VAL A 185 3.94 -16.52 -17.39
N SER A 186 2.85 -17.05 -16.80
CA SER A 186 1.48 -16.64 -17.10
C SER A 186 1.29 -15.16 -16.83
N VAL A 187 1.59 -14.70 -15.61
CA VAL A 187 1.48 -13.28 -15.21
C VAL A 187 2.33 -12.40 -16.11
N ARG A 188 3.59 -12.78 -16.37
CA ARG A 188 4.45 -11.98 -17.24
C ARG A 188 3.91 -11.90 -18.66
N SER A 189 3.36 -13.00 -19.18
CA SER A 189 2.77 -13.04 -20.51
C SER A 189 1.55 -12.15 -20.65
N ASP A 190 0.72 -12.03 -19.60
CA ASP A 190 -0.44 -11.15 -19.60
C ASP A 190 -0.02 -9.67 -19.56
N LEU A 191 1.14 -9.37 -18.95
CA LEU A 191 1.69 -8.02 -18.82
C LEU A 191 2.51 -7.52 -20.02
N LEU A 192 2.86 -8.37 -20.99
CA LEU A 192 3.75 -7.99 -22.10
C LEU A 192 3.27 -6.74 -22.84
N GLY A 193 1.97 -6.67 -23.19
CA GLY A 193 1.40 -5.55 -23.94
C GLY A 193 1.48 -4.21 -23.20
N ALA A 194 1.15 -4.20 -21.91
CA ALA A 194 1.24 -2.99 -21.08
C ALA A 194 2.69 -2.53 -20.89
N THR A 195 3.61 -3.48 -20.69
CA THR A 195 5.03 -3.13 -20.47
C THR A 195 5.73 -2.65 -21.73
N ASP A 196 5.36 -3.13 -22.92
CA ASP A 196 5.96 -2.68 -24.18
C ASP A 196 5.63 -1.21 -24.45
N LEU A 197 4.42 -0.76 -24.10
CA LEU A 197 4.01 0.64 -24.21
C LEU A 197 4.72 1.51 -23.17
N LEU A 198 4.80 1.03 -21.92
CA LEU A 198 5.55 1.73 -20.87
C LEU A 198 7.01 1.96 -21.26
N GLN A 199 7.67 0.94 -21.84
CA GLN A 199 9.07 1.04 -22.27
C GLN A 199 9.28 2.07 -23.38
N GLN A 200 8.27 2.32 -24.22
CA GLN A 200 8.33 3.29 -25.31
C GLN A 200 8.01 4.71 -24.84
N ALA A 201 7.15 4.86 -23.84
CA ALA A 201 6.63 6.16 -23.39
C ALA A 201 7.40 6.79 -22.21
N ALA A 202 8.01 5.98 -21.33
CA ALA A 202 8.63 6.50 -20.11
C ALA A 202 10.09 6.93 -20.31
N LEU A 203 10.36 8.22 -20.06
CA LEU A 203 11.72 8.78 -20.05
C LEU A 203 12.56 8.24 -18.86
N ASP A 204 11.94 8.10 -17.68
CA ASP A 204 12.51 7.40 -16.53
C ASP A 204 11.54 6.28 -16.06
N LYS A 205 11.83 5.05 -16.48
CA LYS A 205 11.02 3.87 -16.15
C LYS A 205 10.94 3.63 -14.64
N TYR A 206 12.02 3.92 -13.90
CA TYR A 206 12.06 3.66 -12.46
C TYR A 206 11.08 4.56 -11.71
N SER A 207 11.15 5.89 -11.94
CA SER A 207 10.29 6.83 -11.24
C SER A 207 8.82 6.58 -11.57
N PHE A 208 8.50 6.32 -12.84
CA PHE A 208 7.14 5.98 -13.24
C PHE A 208 6.61 4.75 -12.50
N VAL A 209 7.39 3.65 -12.45
CA VAL A 209 6.97 2.42 -11.77
C VAL A 209 6.81 2.64 -10.25
N ARG A 210 7.71 3.39 -9.62
CA ARG A 210 7.61 3.75 -8.20
C ARG A 210 6.35 4.55 -7.90
N ASP A 211 6.09 5.57 -8.71
CA ASP A 211 4.99 6.51 -8.48
C ASP A 211 3.65 5.80 -8.75
N ALA A 212 3.57 5.00 -9.82
CA ALA A 212 2.40 4.16 -10.12
C ALA A 212 2.11 3.15 -9.00
N TYR A 213 3.16 2.47 -8.49
CA TYR A 213 3.02 1.55 -7.37
C TYR A 213 2.46 2.26 -6.12
N THR A 214 3.09 3.35 -5.69
CA THR A 214 2.68 4.09 -4.49
C THR A 214 1.24 4.59 -4.59
N GLN A 215 0.85 5.12 -5.74
CA GLN A 215 -0.52 5.57 -5.99
C GLN A 215 -1.52 4.43 -5.95
N GLN A 216 -1.22 3.30 -6.61
CA GLN A 216 -2.07 2.12 -6.59
C GLN A 216 -2.28 1.61 -5.16
N ARG A 217 -1.22 1.56 -4.33
CA ARG A 217 -1.32 1.16 -2.92
C ARG A 217 -2.20 2.10 -2.12
N ARG A 218 -2.01 3.41 -2.27
CA ARG A 218 -2.85 4.44 -1.62
C ARG A 218 -4.31 4.33 -2.04
N ALA A 219 -4.58 4.11 -3.33
CA ALA A 219 -5.93 3.90 -3.84
C ALA A 219 -6.60 2.67 -3.21
N ARG A 220 -5.88 1.54 -3.12
CA ARG A 220 -6.39 0.30 -2.50
C ARG A 220 -6.67 0.44 -0.99
N LEU A 221 -5.86 1.23 -0.28
CA LEU A 221 -6.07 1.49 1.16
C LEU A 221 -7.24 2.43 1.43
N ARG A 222 -7.41 3.47 0.62
CA ARG A 222 -8.54 4.41 0.74
C ARG A 222 -9.88 3.74 0.39
N GLY A 223 -9.86 2.74 -0.49
CA GLY A 223 -11.07 2.12 -1.02
C GLY A 223 -11.89 3.08 -1.88
N THR A 224 -13.08 2.66 -2.29
CA THR A 224 -14.07 3.45 -3.05
C THR A 224 -14.87 4.45 -2.17
N GLY A 225 -14.32 4.88 -1.03
CA GLY A 225 -14.98 5.86 -0.16
C GLY A 225 -14.98 7.27 -0.76
N ASP A 226 -15.99 8.06 -0.41
CA ASP A 226 -16.33 9.41 -0.94
C ASP A 226 -15.23 10.51 -0.84
N ASN A 227 -14.01 10.17 -0.42
CA ASN A 227 -12.89 11.09 -0.22
C ASN A 227 -11.63 10.71 -1.02
N ALA A 228 -11.78 9.99 -2.15
CA ALA A 228 -10.66 9.75 -3.05
C ALA A 228 -10.14 11.08 -3.61
N ALA A 229 -8.94 11.51 -3.20
CA ALA A 229 -8.30 12.67 -3.82
C ALA A 229 -8.09 12.39 -5.31
N PRO A 230 -8.32 13.38 -6.20
CA PRO A 230 -8.15 13.21 -7.63
C PRO A 230 -6.79 12.62 -7.97
N LEU A 231 -6.72 11.83 -9.04
CA LEU A 231 -5.44 11.40 -9.60
C LEU A 231 -4.57 12.64 -9.86
N PRO A 232 -3.26 12.61 -9.54
CA PRO A 232 -2.37 13.69 -9.91
C PRO A 232 -2.43 13.94 -11.41
N ASP A 233 -2.58 15.21 -11.78
CA ASP A 233 -2.55 15.63 -13.18
C ASP A 233 -1.09 15.58 -13.68
N TYR A 234 -0.84 14.76 -14.70
CA TYR A 234 0.47 14.60 -15.33
C TYR A 234 0.64 15.47 -16.57
N GLU A 235 -0.40 16.22 -16.96
CA GLU A 235 -0.35 17.05 -18.16
C GLU A 235 0.33 18.39 -17.93
N ASP A 236 0.52 18.82 -16.66
CA ASP A 236 1.08 20.14 -16.36
C ASP A 236 2.31 20.09 -15.44
N GLN A 237 3.45 19.74 -16.04
CA GLN A 237 4.75 20.20 -15.53
C GLN A 237 5.33 21.22 -16.51
N GLY A 238 4.59 22.30 -16.75
CA GLY A 238 5.03 23.48 -17.48
C GLY A 238 4.57 24.76 -16.79
N ASP A 239 5.47 25.35 -16.00
CA ASP A 239 5.41 26.74 -15.48
C ASP A 239 4.57 27.07 -14.22
N SER A 240 5.33 27.45 -13.18
CA SER A 240 5.06 28.52 -12.20
C SER A 240 3.93 28.37 -11.17
N GLY A 241 4.29 28.55 -9.90
CA GLY A 241 3.41 28.34 -8.75
C GLY A 241 2.29 29.36 -8.60
N THR A 242 1.12 28.88 -8.18
CA THR A 242 0.10 29.55 -7.36
C THR A 242 -0.86 28.47 -6.79
N PRO A 243 -1.42 28.57 -5.57
CA PRO A 243 -2.28 27.54 -4.99
C PRO A 243 -3.72 27.64 -5.54
N ALA A 244 -4.30 26.54 -6.02
CA ALA A 244 -5.68 26.49 -6.50
C ALA A 244 -6.65 25.92 -5.44
N ILE A 245 -7.73 26.66 -5.19
CA ILE A 245 -8.90 26.36 -4.34
C ILE A 245 -9.85 25.38 -5.08
N PRO A 246 -10.60 24.47 -4.40
CA PRO A 246 -11.35 23.42 -5.09
C PRO A 246 -12.63 23.96 -5.75
N ALA A 247 -12.84 23.63 -7.02
CA ALA A 247 -14.10 23.84 -7.72
C ALA A 247 -14.97 22.58 -7.67
N LYS A 248 -16.21 22.77 -7.23
CA LYS A 248 -17.27 21.75 -7.15
C LYS A 248 -17.98 21.62 -8.49
N GLY A 249 -18.04 20.41 -9.03
CA GLY A 249 -19.00 19.98 -10.04
C GLY A 249 -18.67 20.38 -11.48
N ALA A 250 -18.06 19.48 -12.22
CA ALA A 250 -18.19 19.40 -13.67
C ALA A 250 -17.98 17.94 -14.11
N ALA A 251 -19.07 17.31 -14.57
CA ALA A 251 -18.97 16.16 -15.44
C ALA A 251 -18.45 16.65 -16.80
N ALA A 252 -17.28 16.19 -17.23
CA ALA A 252 -16.78 16.38 -18.59
C ALA A 252 -15.84 15.21 -18.94
N GLY A 253 -16.00 14.70 -20.16
CA GLY A 253 -15.56 13.39 -20.60
C GLY A 253 -14.06 13.12 -20.50
N ALA A 254 -13.74 11.86 -20.24
CA ALA A 254 -12.40 11.31 -20.28
C ALA A 254 -11.79 11.48 -21.69
N PRO A 255 -10.57 12.03 -21.82
CA PRO A 255 -9.80 11.85 -23.03
C PRO A 255 -9.30 10.40 -23.12
N ALA A 256 -9.42 9.84 -24.31
CA ALA A 256 -8.91 8.53 -24.67
C ALA A 256 -7.37 8.52 -24.62
N GLY A 257 -6.76 7.49 -24.01
CA GLY A 257 -5.29 7.38 -24.09
C GLY A 257 -4.55 6.39 -23.20
N LEU A 258 -5.21 5.61 -22.34
CA LEU A 258 -4.58 4.47 -21.67
C LEU A 258 -5.20 3.17 -22.20
N PRO A 259 -4.41 2.18 -22.65
CA PRO A 259 -4.94 0.86 -22.94
C PRO A 259 -5.63 0.31 -21.70
N ASN A 260 -6.88 -0.13 -21.88
CA ASN A 260 -7.63 -0.84 -20.86
C ASN A 260 -6.88 -2.13 -20.53
N TYR A 261 -6.12 -2.14 -19.43
CA TYR A 261 -5.70 -3.39 -18.82
C TYR A 261 -6.96 -4.00 -18.21
N ALA A 262 -7.56 -4.94 -18.94
CA ALA A 262 -8.54 -5.84 -18.35
C ALA A 262 -7.78 -6.71 -17.34
N ASP A 263 -7.85 -6.34 -16.06
CA ASP A 263 -7.64 -7.32 -15.02
C ASP A 263 -8.60 -8.49 -15.34
N PRO A 264 -8.11 -9.74 -15.45
CA PRO A 264 -8.95 -10.88 -15.81
C PRO A 264 -10.18 -11.08 -14.90
N GLY A 265 -10.26 -10.39 -13.75
CA GLY A 265 -11.43 -10.36 -12.87
C GLY A 265 -12.24 -9.05 -12.84
N ASP A 266 -11.92 -8.04 -13.67
CA ASP A 266 -12.52 -6.70 -13.61
C ASP A 266 -13.34 -6.36 -14.87
N THR A 267 -13.76 -7.37 -15.64
CA THR A 267 -14.59 -7.17 -16.86
C THR A 267 -16.06 -6.87 -16.56
N ALA A 268 -16.40 -6.40 -15.36
CA ALA A 268 -17.77 -6.03 -15.01
C ALA A 268 -18.01 -4.55 -15.32
N GLU A 269 -18.37 -4.24 -16.56
CA GLU A 269 -19.05 -2.99 -16.87
C GLU A 269 -20.44 -3.06 -16.24
N ALA A 270 -20.61 -2.40 -15.09
CA ALA A 270 -21.86 -2.42 -14.34
C ALA A 270 -23.01 -1.83 -15.18
N PRO A 271 -24.16 -2.52 -15.34
CA PRO A 271 -25.32 -1.91 -15.96
C PRO A 271 -25.91 -0.88 -14.98
N ASN A 272 -26.05 0.37 -15.45
CA ASN A 272 -26.77 1.50 -14.85
C ASN A 272 -27.64 1.15 -13.63
N ALA A 273 -27.13 1.40 -12.42
CA ALA A 273 -27.93 1.33 -11.20
C ALA A 273 -28.56 2.72 -10.94
N ALA A 274 -29.89 2.76 -11.06
CA ALA A 274 -30.71 3.90 -10.72
C ALA A 274 -30.53 4.33 -9.26
N SER A 275 -30.62 5.64 -9.02
CA SER A 275 -30.57 6.27 -7.71
C SER A 275 -31.63 5.68 -6.76
N GLY A 276 -31.18 5.13 -5.63
CA GLY A 276 -32.02 4.67 -4.53
C GLY A 276 -31.37 5.01 -3.20
N SER A 277 -32.01 5.91 -2.45
CA SER A 277 -31.53 6.52 -1.23
C SER A 277 -31.44 5.57 -0.02
N ALA A 278 -30.32 5.67 0.69
CA ALA A 278 -30.05 5.53 2.13
C ALA A 278 -30.93 4.62 3.02
N THR A 279 -30.28 3.72 3.77
CA THR A 279 -30.49 3.58 5.22
C THR A 279 -29.37 2.78 5.92
N GLY A 280 -28.85 3.32 7.02
CA GLY A 280 -28.18 2.58 8.10
C GLY A 280 -26.66 2.40 7.99
N ALA A 281 -25.89 3.43 8.37
CA ALA A 281 -24.44 3.30 8.60
C ALA A 281 -24.16 2.59 9.94
N PRO A 282 -23.42 1.47 9.99
CA PRO A 282 -22.79 1.03 11.22
C PRO A 282 -21.55 1.89 11.53
N ALA A 283 -21.18 1.91 12.80
CA ALA A 283 -20.21 2.82 13.41
C ALA A 283 -18.87 2.94 12.64
N GLY A 284 -18.39 4.18 12.55
CA GLY A 284 -17.31 4.62 11.67
C GLY A 284 -16.00 3.85 11.81
N VAL A 285 -15.47 3.45 10.66
CA VAL A 285 -14.09 3.00 10.47
C VAL A 285 -13.13 4.19 10.60
N PRO A 286 -11.88 3.99 11.07
CA PRO A 286 -10.86 5.03 10.98
C PRO A 286 -10.64 5.40 9.51
N ASN A 287 -10.85 6.68 9.17
CA ASN A 287 -10.44 7.20 7.87
C ASN A 287 -8.91 7.16 7.83
N TYR A 288 -8.32 6.25 7.05
CA TYR A 288 -6.86 6.19 6.88
C TYR A 288 -6.41 7.48 6.19
N THR A 289 -5.80 8.36 6.97
CA THR A 289 -5.03 9.49 6.45
C THR A 289 -3.58 9.04 6.43
N ASP A 290 -2.97 8.99 5.25
CA ASP A 290 -1.55 8.62 5.13
C ASP A 290 -0.73 9.65 5.93
N PRO A 291 0.08 9.27 6.93
CA PRO A 291 0.95 10.22 7.60
C PRO A 291 1.97 10.87 6.64
N ASP A 292 2.20 10.29 5.46
CA ASP A 292 2.99 10.88 4.37
C ASP A 292 2.23 11.96 3.57
N ASP A 293 0.91 12.10 3.74
CA ASP A 293 0.08 13.15 3.12
C ASP A 293 -0.01 14.42 4.00
N ALA A 294 0.64 14.44 5.18
CA ALA A 294 0.71 15.64 6.01
C ALA A 294 1.59 16.70 5.33
N PRO A 295 1.10 17.95 5.13
CA PRO A 295 1.94 19.01 4.58
C PRO A 295 3.14 19.23 5.51
N ALA A 296 4.35 19.11 4.97
CA ALA A 296 5.57 19.42 5.69
C ALA A 296 5.44 20.82 6.33
N PRO A 297 5.86 21.01 7.59
CA PRO A 297 5.87 22.35 8.17
C PRO A 297 6.77 23.23 7.32
N ALA A 298 6.21 24.31 6.77
CA ALA A 298 6.93 25.26 5.96
C ALA A 298 8.20 25.71 6.70
N SER A 299 9.37 25.42 6.14
CA SER A 299 10.63 25.97 6.61
C SER A 299 10.61 27.47 6.36
N GLY A 300 10.21 28.25 7.35
CA GLY A 300 10.24 29.71 7.31
C GLY A 300 11.67 30.18 7.08
N ALA A 301 11.88 30.86 5.97
CA ALA A 301 13.14 31.52 5.64
C ALA A 301 13.54 32.48 6.76
N ALA A 302 14.80 32.37 7.20
CA ALA A 302 15.43 33.30 8.12
C ALA A 302 15.48 34.70 7.49
N GLY A 303 14.54 35.56 7.87
CA GLY A 303 14.56 36.98 7.58
C GLY A 303 15.47 37.70 8.57
N VAL A 304 16.56 38.24 8.04
CA VAL A 304 17.51 39.13 8.72
C VAL A 304 16.78 40.36 9.28
N THR A 305 16.90 40.60 10.59
CA THR A 305 16.60 41.90 11.21
C THR A 305 17.86 42.44 11.88
N PRO A 306 18.20 43.74 11.70
CA PRO A 306 19.45 44.29 12.20
C PRO A 306 19.37 44.56 13.71
N ALA A 307 20.52 44.34 14.36
CA ALA A 307 20.73 44.51 15.79
C ALA A 307 20.62 45.97 16.27
N THR A 308 20.15 46.15 17.49
CA THR A 308 20.40 47.35 18.32
C THR A 308 20.60 46.87 19.77
N PRO A 309 21.57 47.41 20.54
CA PRO A 309 22.29 46.63 21.55
C PRO A 309 21.65 46.66 22.95
N ALA A 310 22.05 45.66 23.73
CA ALA A 310 21.68 45.40 25.11
C ALA A 310 22.12 46.52 26.09
N ALA A 311 21.27 46.80 27.08
CA ALA A 311 21.64 47.48 28.31
C ALA A 311 21.34 46.55 29.51
N ALA A 312 22.33 46.41 30.39
CA ALA A 312 22.35 45.55 31.57
C ALA A 312 21.44 46.05 32.72
N PRO A 313 21.06 45.20 33.70
CA PRO A 313 20.31 45.63 34.87
C PRO A 313 21.22 45.95 36.07
N ALA A 314 20.92 47.05 36.76
CA ALA A 314 21.26 47.39 38.15
C ALA A 314 20.03 48.14 38.69
N GLY A 315 19.50 48.03 39.91
CA GLY A 315 19.79 47.33 41.16
C GLY A 315 19.03 48.09 42.26
N ALA A 316 18.27 47.38 43.13
CA ALA A 316 17.69 47.75 44.45
C ALA A 316 16.76 49.00 44.56
N SER A 317 15.62 49.02 45.29
CA SER A 317 15.49 48.80 46.76
C SER A 317 14.01 48.88 47.24
N GLY A 318 13.66 48.14 48.32
CA GLY A 318 12.61 48.39 49.36
C GLY A 318 11.12 48.27 48.96
N GLU A 319 10.15 47.72 49.70
CA GLU A 319 9.90 47.51 51.15
C GLU A 319 8.83 46.38 51.32
N VAL A 320 9.05 45.35 52.15
CA VAL A 320 8.52 45.11 53.53
C VAL A 320 7.09 44.48 53.62
N ALA A 321 7.04 43.27 54.17
CA ALA A 321 5.85 42.51 54.61
C ALA A 321 5.44 42.89 56.06
N PRO A 322 4.29 42.42 56.62
CA PRO A 322 4.27 41.08 57.24
C PRO A 322 2.89 40.35 57.30
N ALA A 323 2.91 39.02 57.56
CA ALA A 323 1.81 38.24 58.18
C ALA A 323 2.02 38.23 59.72
N PRO A 324 1.13 37.72 60.64
CA PRO A 324 0.60 36.34 60.66
C PRO A 324 -0.74 36.07 61.44
N GLN A 325 -1.04 34.76 61.68
CA GLN A 325 -1.81 34.10 62.78
C GLN A 325 -3.26 33.65 62.52
N VAL A 326 -3.89 32.63 63.16
CA VAL A 326 -3.63 31.28 63.75
C VAL A 326 -5.05 30.71 64.10
N ALA A 327 -5.27 29.39 64.11
CA ALA A 327 -6.55 28.67 64.37
C ALA A 327 -7.04 28.70 65.86
N PRO A 328 -8.23 28.13 66.23
CA PRO A 328 -8.29 26.69 66.58
C PRO A 328 -9.63 25.90 66.40
N VAL A 329 -9.47 24.58 66.23
CA VAL A 329 -10.13 23.38 66.83
C VAL A 329 -11.62 23.38 67.27
N GLY A 330 -12.34 22.31 66.87
CA GLY A 330 -13.54 21.78 67.55
C GLY A 330 -13.98 20.40 67.03
N GLU A 331 -13.62 19.33 67.75
CA GLU A 331 -14.06 17.93 67.56
C GLU A 331 -15.51 17.68 68.03
N LYS A 332 -16.25 16.79 67.32
CA LYS A 332 -17.03 15.70 67.97
C LYS A 332 -17.43 14.62 66.95
N GLN A 333 -17.23 13.37 67.37
CA GLN A 333 -17.37 12.09 66.64
C GLN A 333 -18.66 11.35 67.13
N PRO A 334 -18.90 10.04 66.87
CA PRO A 334 -19.79 9.45 65.83
C PRO A 334 -20.95 8.58 66.39
N ALA A 335 -21.77 7.98 65.49
CA ALA A 335 -22.55 6.71 65.60
C ALA A 335 -23.69 6.75 64.54
N ALA A 336 -24.18 5.72 63.84
CA ALA A 336 -24.11 4.27 63.95
C ALA A 336 -24.48 3.61 62.59
N THR A 337 -23.90 2.44 62.30
CA THR A 337 -24.46 1.33 61.47
C THR A 337 -25.34 0.46 62.43
N PRO A 338 -26.20 -0.54 62.05
CA PRO A 338 -26.11 -1.41 60.87
C PRO A 338 -27.42 -2.02 60.28
N ALA A 339 -27.23 -2.90 59.27
CA ALA A 339 -28.06 -4.06 58.86
C ALA A 339 -29.42 -3.72 58.20
N ALA A 340 -30.04 -4.47 57.29
CA ALA A 340 -29.87 -5.70 56.49
C ALA A 340 -30.89 -5.52 55.32
N GLN A 341 -31.00 -6.23 54.20
CA GLN A 341 -30.68 -7.58 53.73
C GLN A 341 -30.43 -7.48 52.22
#